data_AF-A6HWY6-F1
#
_entry.id   AF-A6HWY6-F1
#
_cell.length_a   1.000
_cell.length_b   1.000
_cell.length_c   1.000
_cell.angle_alpha   90.00
_cell.angle_beta   90.00
_cell.angle_gamma   90.00
#
_symmetry.space_group_name_H-M   'P 1'
#
loop_
_entity.id
_entity.type
_entity.pdbx_description
1 polymer ?
#
loop_
_entity_poly.entity_id
_entity_poly.type
_entity_poly.pdbx_seq_one_letter_code
_entity_poly.pdbx_strand_id
1 'polypeptide(L)'
;MLSKLASLQTVAALRRGLRTSVASATSVATKKTEQGPPSSEYIFERESKYGAHNYHPLPVALERGKGIYMWDVEGRQYFDFLSAYGAVSQGHCHPKIIEAMKSQVDKLTLTSRAFYNNVLGEYEEYITKLFNYNKVLPMNTAL
;
A
#
# COMPACT_ATOMS: atom_id res chain seq x y z
N MET A 1 -49.74 -44.50 -43.94
CA MET A 1 -51.09 -44.01 -43.60
C MET A 1 -51.04 -42.49 -43.49
N LEU A 2 -51.77 -41.81 -44.39
CA LEU A 2 -52.51 -40.52 -44.24
C LEU A 2 -51.93 -39.42 -43.31
N SER A 3 -51.90 -38.12 -43.59
CA SER A 3 -52.22 -37.24 -44.73
C SER A 3 -52.24 -35.79 -44.18
N LYS A 4 -51.66 -34.83 -44.93
CA LYS A 4 -52.04 -33.39 -45.10
C LYS A 4 -52.28 -32.52 -43.84
N LEU A 5 -51.73 -31.30 -43.75
CA LEU A 5 -52.27 -30.10 -44.41
C LEU A 5 -51.24 -28.95 -44.54
N ALA A 6 -51.43 -28.14 -45.58
CA ALA A 6 -50.72 -26.93 -46.01
C ALA A 6 -50.86 -25.76 -44.99
N SER A 7 -50.14 -24.62 -45.04
CA SER A 7 -50.01 -23.75 -46.21
C SER A 7 -49.10 -22.52 -45.99
N LEU A 8 -48.49 -22.05 -47.10
CA LEU A 8 -48.34 -20.64 -47.51
C LEU A 8 -47.53 -19.65 -46.62
N GLN A 9 -46.33 -19.26 -47.06
CA GLN A 9 -46.10 -18.01 -47.82
C GLN A 9 -44.60 -17.75 -48.10
N THR A 10 -44.34 -17.41 -49.35
CA THR A 10 -43.07 -16.97 -49.94
C THR A 10 -42.85 -15.49 -49.64
N VAL A 11 -41.67 -15.07 -49.17
CA VAL A 11 -41.10 -13.75 -49.50
C VAL A 11 -39.58 -13.86 -49.59
N ALA A 12 -39.06 -13.43 -50.73
CA ALA A 12 -37.65 -13.35 -51.06
C ALA A 12 -37.04 -12.00 -50.65
N ALA A 13 -35.70 -12.00 -50.57
CA ALA A 13 -34.76 -10.87 -50.67
C ALA A 13 -34.56 -9.99 -49.42
N LEU A 14 -33.31 -9.85 -48.97
CA LEU A 14 -32.43 -8.74 -49.38
C LEU A 14 -31.02 -8.90 -48.79
N ARG A 15 -30.00 -8.80 -49.66
CA ARG A 15 -28.57 -8.73 -49.31
C ARG A 15 -28.26 -7.47 -48.49
N ARG A 16 -27.49 -7.60 -47.40
CA ARG A 16 -26.63 -6.51 -46.89
C ARG A 16 -25.32 -7.09 -46.34
N GLY A 17 -24.22 -6.76 -47.01
CA GLY A 17 -22.87 -7.14 -46.62
C GLY A 17 -22.44 -6.45 -45.33
N LEU A 18 -21.86 -7.25 -44.43
CA LEU A 18 -21.24 -6.78 -43.19
C LEU A 18 -19.88 -6.16 -43.54
N ARG A 19 -19.75 -4.84 -43.41
CA ARG A 19 -18.45 -4.15 -43.46
C ARG A 19 -17.80 -4.26 -42.08
N THR A 20 -16.68 -4.96 -41.98
CA THR A 20 -15.78 -4.96 -40.83
C THR A 20 -14.93 -3.68 -40.86
N SER A 21 -15.10 -2.79 -39.87
CA SER A 21 -14.16 -1.69 -39.63
C SER A 21 -13.16 -2.12 -38.55
N VAL A 22 -11.90 -2.26 -38.93
CA VAL A 22 -10.79 -2.44 -37.99
C VAL A 22 -10.39 -1.06 -37.48
N ALA A 23 -10.62 -0.76 -36.21
CA ALA A 23 -10.14 0.46 -35.58
C ALA A 23 -8.63 0.31 -35.30
N SER A 24 -7.84 1.25 -35.83
CA SER A 24 -6.40 1.33 -35.66
C SER A 24 -6.07 1.79 -34.23
N ALA A 25 -5.43 0.92 -33.45
CA ALA A 25 -4.87 1.27 -32.15
C ALA A 25 -3.56 2.04 -32.35
N THR A 26 -3.58 3.36 -32.16
CA THR A 26 -2.36 4.18 -32.12
C THR A 26 -1.75 4.04 -30.73
N SER A 27 -0.59 3.38 -30.64
CA SER A 27 0.17 3.27 -29.40
C SER A 27 0.77 4.63 -29.02
N VAL A 28 0.31 5.22 -27.93
CA VAL A 28 0.95 6.40 -27.32
C VAL A 28 2.27 5.92 -26.69
N ALA A 29 3.37 6.25 -27.34
CA ALA A 29 4.71 6.03 -26.80
C ALA A 29 4.91 6.91 -25.56
N THR A 30 5.01 6.28 -24.39
CA THR A 30 5.40 6.94 -23.15
C THR A 30 6.88 7.30 -23.20
N LYS A 31 7.18 8.60 -23.37
CA LYS A 31 8.51 9.16 -23.13
C LYS A 31 8.91 8.85 -21.68
N LYS A 32 9.95 8.03 -21.50
CA LYS A 32 10.66 7.90 -20.22
C LYS A 32 11.31 9.25 -19.91
N THR A 33 10.67 10.07 -19.09
CA THR A 33 11.31 11.21 -18.46
C THR A 33 12.17 10.69 -17.31
N GLU A 34 13.49 10.83 -17.42
CA GLU A 34 14.37 10.80 -16.25
C GLU A 34 14.04 12.04 -15.41
N GLN A 35 13.05 11.90 -14.52
CA GLN A 35 12.72 12.91 -13.52
C GLN A 35 13.57 12.63 -12.29
N GLY A 36 14.22 13.67 -11.78
CA GLY A 36 14.82 13.66 -10.44
C GLY A 36 13.77 13.35 -9.36
N PRO A 37 14.18 13.30 -8.07
CA PRO A 37 13.24 13.04 -6.99
C PRO A 37 12.05 14.02 -7.06
N PRO A 38 10.82 13.58 -6.76
CA PRO A 38 9.65 14.46 -6.85
C PRO A 38 9.74 15.65 -5.88
N SER A 39 9.28 16.83 -6.31
CA SER A 39 9.18 18.00 -5.43
C SER A 39 8.08 17.83 -4.37
N SER A 40 8.16 18.60 -3.29
CA SER A 40 7.09 18.67 -2.27
C SER A 40 5.70 18.90 -2.87
N GLU A 41 5.55 19.89 -3.77
CA GLU A 41 4.26 20.22 -4.39
C GLU A 41 3.67 19.02 -5.15
N TYR A 42 4.50 18.32 -5.93
CA TYR A 42 4.07 17.13 -6.65
C TYR A 42 3.63 16.01 -5.69
N ILE A 43 4.30 15.87 -4.54
CA ILE A 43 3.93 14.88 -3.52
C ILE A 43 2.56 15.21 -2.92
N PHE A 44 2.32 16.48 -2.58
CA PHE A 44 1.04 16.94 -2.03
C PHE A 44 -0.12 16.76 -3.02
N GLU A 45 0.08 17.17 -4.28
CA GLU A 45 -0.92 17.01 -5.35
C GLU A 45 -1.26 15.53 -5.60
N ARG A 46 -0.23 14.67 -5.61
CA ARG A 46 -0.40 13.23 -5.79
C ARG A 46 -1.19 12.62 -4.63
N GLU A 47 -0.89 12.98 -3.39
CA GLU A 47 -1.66 12.54 -2.23
C GLU A 47 -3.10 13.08 -2.28
N SER A 48 -3.30 14.36 -2.58
CA SER A 48 -4.62 14.97 -2.73
C SER A 48 -5.48 14.29 -3.81
N LYS A 49 -4.85 13.75 -4.87
CA LYS A 49 -5.57 13.10 -5.97
C LYS A 49 -5.99 11.66 -5.64
N TYR A 50 -5.18 10.93 -4.89
CA TYR A 50 -5.34 9.48 -4.70
C TYR A 50 -5.67 9.07 -3.27
N GLY A 51 -5.42 9.92 -2.27
CA GLY A 51 -5.71 9.68 -0.85
C GLY A 51 -7.04 10.28 -0.40
N ALA A 52 -7.63 9.71 0.66
CA ALA A 52 -8.80 10.29 1.31
C ALA A 52 -8.43 11.58 2.08
N HIS A 53 -9.33 12.56 2.11
CA HIS A 53 -9.08 13.88 2.73
C HIS A 53 -9.49 13.90 4.21
N ASN A 54 -8.99 12.94 5.00
CA ASN A 54 -9.29 12.84 6.44
C ASN A 54 -8.21 13.46 7.35
N TYR A 55 -7.13 13.99 6.76
CA TYR A 55 -6.09 14.76 7.43
C TYR A 55 -5.89 16.10 6.73
N HIS A 56 -5.32 17.06 7.46
CA HIS A 56 -4.81 18.31 6.93
C HIS A 56 -3.34 18.48 7.36
N PRO A 57 -2.39 17.77 6.71
CA PRO A 57 -0.99 17.74 7.14
C PRO A 57 -0.30 19.11 7.06
N LEU A 58 0.78 19.30 7.83
CA LEU A 58 1.70 20.40 7.60
C LEU A 58 2.40 20.22 6.24
N PRO A 59 2.64 21.29 5.46
CA PRO A 59 3.17 21.19 4.11
C PRO A 59 4.69 20.93 4.10
N VAL A 60 5.11 19.75 4.55
CA VAL A 60 6.51 19.28 4.56
C VAL A 60 6.56 17.84 4.05
N ALA A 61 7.21 17.61 2.91
CA ALA A 61 7.35 16.27 2.34
C ALA A 61 8.65 15.58 2.82
N LEU A 62 8.54 14.79 3.88
CA LEU A 62 9.67 14.11 4.51
C LEU A 62 10.12 12.86 3.73
N GLU A 63 11.44 12.64 3.61
CA GLU A 63 12.03 11.47 2.94
C GLU A 63 12.88 10.61 3.89
N ARG A 64 13.55 11.22 4.88
CA ARG A 64 14.48 10.51 5.76
C ARG A 64 14.32 10.93 7.21
N GLY A 65 14.44 9.96 8.12
CA GLY A 65 14.54 10.19 9.57
C GLY A 65 15.78 9.51 10.16
N LYS A 66 16.41 10.13 11.15
CA LYS A 66 17.49 9.52 11.96
C LYS A 66 17.62 10.21 13.31
N GLY A 67 17.45 9.45 14.39
CA GLY A 67 17.49 10.01 15.74
C GLY A 67 16.41 11.07 15.92
N ILE A 68 16.81 12.26 16.36
CA ILE A 68 15.90 13.42 16.57
C ILE A 68 15.65 14.25 15.30
N TYR A 69 16.18 13.83 14.14
CA TYR A 69 16.16 14.62 12.91
C TYR A 69 15.31 13.99 11.82
N MET A 70 14.69 14.85 11.02
CA MET A 70 14.03 14.50 9.76
C MET A 70 14.56 15.39 8.63
N TRP A 71 14.51 14.89 7.40
CA TRP A 71 14.90 15.60 6.19
C TRP A 71 13.78 15.51 5.17
N ASP A 72 13.46 16.63 4.53
CA ASP A 72 12.53 16.65 3.39
C ASP A 72 13.22 16.31 2.06
N VAL A 73 12.42 16.14 1.02
CA VAL A 73 12.87 15.82 -0.35
C VAL A 73 13.73 16.92 -0.98
N GLU A 74 13.70 18.14 -0.45
CA GLU A 74 14.63 19.22 -0.84
C GLU A 74 15.91 19.26 0.01
N GLY A 75 16.07 18.33 0.96
CA GLY A 75 17.26 18.18 1.79
C GLY A 75 17.31 19.07 3.03
N ARG A 76 16.25 19.84 3.34
CA ARG A 76 16.20 20.65 4.57
C ARG A 76 16.08 19.73 5.79
N GLN A 77 16.83 20.03 6.84
CA GLN A 77 16.85 19.27 8.08
C GLN A 77 15.99 19.94 9.15
N TYR A 78 15.22 19.14 9.89
CA TYR A 78 14.34 19.57 10.97
C TYR A 78 14.62 18.78 12.24
N PHE A 79 14.45 19.42 13.39
CA PHE A 79 14.24 18.69 14.64
C PHE A 79 12.79 18.18 14.70
N ASP A 80 12.61 16.91 15.04
CA ASP A 80 11.28 16.35 15.28
C ASP A 80 10.85 16.56 16.72
N PHE A 81 9.95 17.54 16.92
CA PHE A 81 9.32 17.82 18.22
C PHE A 81 7.95 17.14 18.39
N LEU A 82 7.49 16.37 17.39
CA LEU A 82 6.24 15.60 17.47
C LEU A 82 6.50 14.12 17.85
N SER A 83 7.63 13.56 17.38
CA SER A 83 8.02 12.16 17.61
C SER A 83 6.94 11.15 17.22
N ALA A 84 6.21 11.43 16.13
CA ALA A 84 5.07 10.64 15.66
C ALA A 84 4.10 10.24 16.78
N TYR A 85 3.68 11.22 17.59
CA TYR A 85 2.82 11.01 18.76
C TYR A 85 3.41 10.05 19.81
N GLY A 86 4.74 10.05 19.96
CA GLY A 86 5.50 9.20 20.88
C GLY A 86 5.95 7.86 20.28
N ALA A 87 5.52 7.49 19.08
CA ALA A 87 5.86 6.21 18.45
C ALA A 87 7.36 6.03 18.17
N VAL A 88 8.10 7.13 17.98
CA VAL A 88 9.55 7.12 17.76
C VAL A 88 10.31 7.73 18.94
N SER A 89 9.88 7.45 20.18
CA SER A 89 10.57 7.92 21.40
C SER A 89 12.06 7.52 21.46
N GLN A 90 12.44 6.43 20.81
CA GLN A 90 13.83 5.96 20.69
C GLN A 90 14.63 6.70 19.59
N GLY A 91 13.99 7.59 18.85
CA GLY A 91 14.51 8.25 17.65
C GLY A 91 14.23 7.46 16.36
N HIS A 92 14.11 8.19 15.26
CA HIS A 92 13.88 7.64 13.93
C HIS A 92 14.98 6.65 13.54
N CYS A 93 14.57 5.51 12.98
CA CYS A 93 15.47 4.48 12.45
C CYS A 93 16.58 4.02 13.42
N HIS A 94 16.24 3.82 14.70
CA HIS A 94 17.20 3.37 15.71
C HIS A 94 17.89 2.05 15.29
N PRO A 95 19.24 2.00 15.24
CA PRO A 95 19.98 0.91 14.58
C PRO A 95 19.66 -0.47 15.15
N LYS A 96 19.56 -0.59 16.49
CA LYS A 96 19.22 -1.86 17.15
C LYS A 96 17.82 -2.41 16.77
N ILE A 97 16.85 -1.52 16.54
CA ILE A 97 15.47 -1.93 16.17
C ILE A 97 15.45 -2.37 14.71
N ILE A 98 16.11 -1.61 13.84
CA ILE A 98 16.24 -1.94 12.41
C ILE A 98 16.98 -3.27 12.23
N GLU A 99 18.04 -3.51 12.99
CA GLU A 99 18.78 -4.77 12.96
C GLU A 99 17.92 -5.95 13.44
N ALA A 100 17.22 -5.81 14.57
CA ALA A 100 16.32 -6.85 15.06
C ALA A 100 15.25 -7.23 14.02
N MET A 101 14.61 -6.23 13.40
CA MET A 101 13.64 -6.44 12.32
C MET A 101 14.28 -7.18 11.12
N LYS A 102 15.42 -6.70 10.62
CA LYS A 102 16.13 -7.34 9.50
C LYS A 102 16.56 -8.77 9.81
N SER A 103 16.96 -9.06 11.05
CA SER A 103 17.37 -10.40 11.45
C SER A 103 16.22 -11.43 11.47
N GLN A 104 14.98 -10.95 11.58
CA GLN A 104 13.77 -11.79 11.68
C GLN A 104 13.01 -11.87 10.36
N VAL A 105 13.03 -10.81 9.53
CA VAL A 105 12.21 -10.73 8.31
C VAL A 105 12.56 -11.83 7.29
N ASP A 106 13.82 -12.23 7.20
CA ASP A 106 14.28 -13.30 6.30
C ASP A 106 14.03 -14.72 6.86
N LYS A 107 13.52 -14.84 8.09
CA LYS A 107 13.25 -16.13 8.75
C LYS A 107 11.76 -16.47 8.73
N LEU A 108 10.93 -15.62 9.35
CA LEU A 108 9.49 -15.83 9.48
C LEU A 108 8.80 -14.56 9.99
N THR A 109 7.73 -14.12 9.32
CA THR A 109 7.03 -12.85 9.65
C THR A 109 5.59 -13.04 10.12
N LEU A 110 4.88 -14.07 9.65
CA LEU A 110 3.47 -14.26 9.99
C LEU A 110 3.08 -15.74 9.99
N THR A 111 2.50 -16.22 11.09
CA THR A 111 2.00 -17.59 11.25
C THR A 111 0.49 -17.66 11.52
N SER A 112 -0.20 -16.52 11.59
CA SER A 112 -1.48 -16.38 12.32
C SER A 112 -1.36 -16.83 13.80
N ARG A 113 -2.49 -16.92 14.51
CA ARG A 113 -2.57 -17.57 15.84
C ARG A 113 -3.01 -19.03 15.78
N ALA A 114 -3.24 -19.57 14.59
CA ALA A 114 -3.54 -20.99 14.40
C ALA A 114 -2.31 -21.90 14.64
N PHE A 115 -1.10 -21.34 14.50
CA PHE A 115 0.16 -22.04 14.75
C PHE A 115 0.98 -21.28 15.80
N TYR A 116 1.71 -22.04 16.62
CA TYR A 116 2.77 -21.46 17.43
C TYR A 116 3.95 -21.03 16.55
N ASN A 117 4.67 -20.01 17.01
CA ASN A 117 5.99 -19.66 16.49
C ASN A 117 6.96 -19.56 17.67
N ASN A 118 8.26 -19.60 17.38
CA ASN A 118 9.30 -19.68 18.40
C ASN A 118 9.63 -18.34 19.09
N VAL A 119 9.03 -17.22 18.67
CA VAL A 119 9.38 -15.86 19.16
C VAL A 119 8.31 -15.26 20.07
N LEU A 120 7.03 -15.56 19.82
CA LEU A 120 5.93 -14.94 20.55
C LEU A 120 6.01 -15.19 22.07
N GLY A 121 6.27 -16.43 22.50
CA GLY A 121 6.38 -16.76 23.92
C GLY A 121 7.55 -16.07 24.63
N GLU A 122 8.67 -15.85 23.93
CA GLU A 122 9.83 -15.11 24.46
C GLU A 122 9.48 -13.65 24.73
N TYR A 123 8.77 -13.00 23.79
CA TYR A 123 8.24 -11.66 23.98
C TYR A 123 7.21 -11.60 25.13
N GLU A 124 6.27 -12.54 25.18
CA GLU A 124 5.23 -12.60 26.21
C GLU A 124 5.85 -12.72 27.61
N GLU A 125 6.88 -13.55 27.79
CA GLU A 125 7.63 -13.66 29.04
C GLU A 125 8.39 -12.37 29.38
N TYR A 126 9.09 -11.78 28.40
CA TYR A 126 9.86 -10.55 28.60
C TYR A 126 8.99 -9.39 29.08
N ILE A 127 7.88 -9.11 28.38
CA ILE A 127 7.04 -7.95 28.67
C ILE A 127 6.27 -8.10 29.99
N THR A 128 5.80 -9.32 30.30
CA THR A 128 5.08 -9.59 31.56
C THR A 128 5.99 -9.44 32.77
N LYS A 129 7.25 -9.89 32.68
CA LYS A 129 8.26 -9.67 33.73
C LYS A 129 8.64 -8.20 33.87
N LEU A 130 8.80 -7.48 32.75
CA LEU A 130 9.18 -6.07 32.76
C LEU A 130 8.14 -5.19 33.47
N PHE A 131 6.86 -5.41 33.21
CA PHE A 131 5.76 -4.61 33.77
C PHE A 131 5.08 -5.23 35.00
N ASN A 132 5.51 -6.42 35.44
CA ASN A 132 4.96 -7.15 36.59
C ASN A 132 3.46 -7.50 36.45
N TYR A 133 3.08 -8.08 35.30
CA TYR A 133 1.74 -8.63 35.04
C TYR A 133 1.79 -10.15 34.81
N ASN A 134 0.68 -10.86 34.98
CA ASN A 134 0.67 -12.32 34.80
C ASN A 134 0.64 -12.79 33.34
N LYS A 135 0.00 -12.02 32.43
CA LYS A 135 -0.23 -12.38 31.03
C LYS A 135 -0.31 -11.12 30.17
N VAL A 136 -0.10 -11.27 28.86
CA VAL A 136 -0.29 -10.22 27.85
C VAL A 136 -1.12 -10.76 26.69
N LEU A 137 -1.92 -9.89 26.06
CA LEU A 137 -2.61 -10.17 24.80
C LEU A 137 -2.13 -9.16 23.75
N PRO A 138 -1.24 -9.55 22.82
CA PRO A 138 -0.70 -8.62 21.83
C PRO A 138 -1.73 -8.27 20.75
N MET A 139 -1.77 -6.99 20.38
CA MET A 139 -2.62 -6.39 19.35
C MET A 139 -1.77 -5.46 18.47
N ASN A 140 -2.34 -4.98 17.36
CA ASN A 140 -1.62 -4.11 16.42
C ASN A 140 -1.83 -2.62 16.70
N THR A 141 -3.09 -2.19 16.87
CA THR A 141 -3.49 -0.81 17.14
C THR A 141 -4.05 -0.68 18.56
N ALA A 142 -3.96 0.53 19.12
CA ALA A 142 -4.51 0.84 20.45
C ALA A 142 -6.06 0.98 20.45
N LEU A 143 -6.67 1.02 19.26
CA LEU A 143 -8.11 1.05 19.02
C LEU A 143 -8.51 -0.18 18.20
#